data_AF-A0A5N5FZ42-F1
#
_entry.id   AF-A0A5N5FZ42-F1
#
_cell.length_a   1.000
_cell.length_b   1.000
_cell.length_c   1.000
_cell.angle_alpha   90.00
_cell.angle_beta   90.00
_cell.angle_gamma   90.00
#
_symmetry.space_group_name_H-M   'P 1'
#
loop_
_entity.id
_entity.type
_entity.pdbx_description
1 polymer ?
#
loop_
_entity_poly.entity_id
_entity_poly.type
_entity_poly.pdbx_seq_one_letter_code
_entity_poly.pdbx_strand_id
1 'polypeptide(L)'
;MDIARDELTKKLDEISVEKLQSLLDLALRTTAAAADPCHEDLTCCVETSSLLKKLGTLKDREKSRPVPDDNDLEEPVSITGLETFSLNYKIRWPLSIVISKNSLTKYQLIFRFLFHCKHVDRQLCGAWQAHQGVRALNMRGTAISRSSLLCRSMLKFINSLLHYLTFEVIEPNCHVMHKRLQTAKSIDEVIQHHDLFLDKCLRGCLLLLPEFLKVSQYCSYRESKHRSVFYLHQG
;
A
#
# COMPACT_ATOMS: atom_id res chain seq x y z
N MET A 1 9.52 5.35 5.97
CA MET A 1 8.24 5.82 6.53
C MET A 1 8.44 6.86 7.62
N ASP A 2 9.19 6.62 8.70
CA ASP A 2 9.35 7.63 9.77
C ASP A 2 10.17 8.84 9.32
N ILE A 3 11.34 8.60 8.72
CA ILE A 3 12.22 9.67 8.22
C ILE A 3 11.61 10.48 7.06
N ALA A 4 10.61 9.92 6.38
CA ALA A 4 9.94 10.55 5.23
C ALA A 4 8.52 11.02 5.56
N ARG A 5 8.12 11.00 6.84
CA ARG A 5 6.76 11.30 7.28
C ARG A 5 6.31 12.68 6.79
N ASP A 6 7.13 13.70 7.03
CA ASP A 6 6.80 15.09 6.71
C ASP A 6 6.68 15.32 5.20
N GLU A 7 7.36 14.52 4.38
CA GLU A 7 7.26 14.61 2.93
C GLU A 7 6.05 13.84 2.41
N LEU A 8 5.75 12.67 2.98
CA LEU A 8 4.62 11.83 2.59
C LEU A 8 3.25 12.40 3.00
N THR A 9 3.19 13.28 4.00
CA THR A 9 1.94 13.94 4.42
C THR A 9 1.55 15.12 3.53
N LYS A 10 2.47 15.59 2.68
CA LYS A 10 2.20 16.70 1.74
C LYS A 10 1.25 16.27 0.63
N LYS A 11 0.63 17.28 -0.01
CA LYS A 11 -0.14 17.10 -1.24
C LYS A 11 0.78 16.80 -2.42
N LEU A 12 0.23 16.18 -3.46
CA LEU A 12 0.95 15.82 -4.69
C LEU A 12 1.83 16.96 -5.25
N ASP A 13 1.32 18.19 -5.29
CA ASP A 13 2.02 19.33 -5.90
C ASP A 13 3.22 19.85 -5.06
N GLU A 14 3.29 19.49 -3.79
CA GLU A 14 4.29 19.98 -2.83
C GLU A 14 5.40 18.94 -2.54
N ILE A 15 5.27 17.74 -3.08
CA ILE A 15 6.20 16.63 -2.84
C ILE A 15 7.43 16.78 -3.73
N SER A 16 8.61 16.75 -3.11
CA SER A 16 9.87 16.61 -3.82
C SER A 16 10.26 15.13 -3.99
N VAL A 17 10.24 14.64 -5.22
CA VAL A 17 10.68 13.27 -5.56
C VAL A 17 12.17 13.09 -5.24
N GLU A 18 13.00 14.10 -5.48
CA GLU A 18 14.44 14.07 -5.17
C GLU A 18 14.71 13.91 -3.67
N LYS A 19 13.92 14.61 -2.84
CA LYS A 19 13.99 14.47 -1.38
C LYS A 19 13.53 13.08 -0.94
N LEU A 20 12.44 12.56 -1.51
CA LEU A 20 11.98 11.19 -1.23
C LEU A 20 13.02 10.15 -1.64
N GLN A 21 13.68 10.33 -2.79
CA GLN A 21 14.76 9.46 -3.23
C GLN A 21 15.94 9.52 -2.25
N SER A 22 16.38 10.71 -1.86
CA SER A 22 17.47 10.88 -0.88
C SER A 22 17.17 10.19 0.45
N LEU A 23 15.92 10.29 0.91
CA LEU A 23 15.45 9.61 2.13
C LEU A 23 15.37 8.09 1.95
N LEU A 24 14.98 7.60 0.77
CA LEU A 24 15.00 6.19 0.43
C LEU A 24 16.44 5.65 0.45
N ASP A 25 17.37 6.33 -0.20
CA ASP A 25 18.79 5.94 -0.25
C ASP A 25 19.39 5.90 1.15
N LEU A 26 19.06 6.89 1.99
CA LEU A 26 19.47 6.90 3.39
C LEU A 26 18.90 5.69 4.15
N ALA A 27 17.63 5.33 3.95
CA ALA A 27 17.02 4.16 4.57
C ALA A 27 17.66 2.85 4.11
N LEU A 28 17.98 2.72 2.82
CA LEU A 28 18.63 1.52 2.28
C LEU A 28 20.02 1.34 2.87
N ARG A 29 20.81 2.42 2.98
CA ARG A 29 22.17 2.39 3.53
C ARG A 29 22.24 2.19 5.04
N THR A 30 21.20 2.59 5.78
CA THR A 30 21.17 2.50 7.26
C THR A 30 20.49 1.23 7.79
N THR A 31 20.01 0.36 6.90
CA THR A 31 19.33 -0.89 7.27
C THR A 31 20.09 -2.11 6.75
N ALA A 32 19.58 -3.31 7.06
CA ALA A 32 20.14 -4.56 6.53
C ALA A 32 20.11 -4.64 4.98
N ALA A 33 19.33 -3.78 4.32
CA ALA A 33 19.29 -3.68 2.86
C ALA A 33 20.64 -3.22 2.25
N ALA A 34 21.51 -2.58 3.02
CA ALA A 34 22.84 -2.17 2.58
C ALA A 34 23.73 -3.36 2.15
N ALA A 35 23.43 -4.56 2.62
CA ALA A 35 24.14 -5.78 2.24
C ALA A 35 23.71 -6.34 0.87
N ASP A 36 22.58 -5.90 0.32
CA ASP A 36 22.10 -6.33 -1.00
C ASP A 36 22.87 -5.57 -2.10
N PRO A 37 23.61 -6.25 -2.99
CA PRO A 37 24.34 -5.60 -4.08
C PRO A 37 23.45 -4.81 -5.04
N CYS A 38 22.16 -5.12 -5.08
CA CYS A 38 21.18 -4.55 -6.02
C CYS A 38 20.33 -3.44 -5.41
N HIS A 39 20.59 -3.02 -4.16
CA HIS A 39 19.76 -2.00 -3.49
C HIS A 39 19.74 -0.65 -4.21
N GLU A 40 20.80 -0.30 -4.95
CA GLU A 40 20.89 0.97 -5.71
C GLU A 40 19.99 1.03 -6.95
N ASP A 41 19.50 -0.11 -7.45
CA ASP A 41 18.57 -0.12 -8.58
C ASP A 41 17.11 0.19 -8.13
N LEU A 42 16.85 0.32 -6.82
CA LEU A 42 15.55 0.73 -6.28
C LEU A 42 15.39 2.26 -6.30
N THR A 43 14.30 2.73 -6.88
CA THR A 43 13.99 4.15 -7.03
C THR A 43 12.60 4.48 -6.49
N CYS A 44 12.43 5.71 -6.04
CA CYS A 44 11.15 6.26 -5.62
C CYS A 44 10.39 6.79 -6.84
N CYS A 45 9.08 6.54 -6.88
CA CYS A 45 8.17 7.22 -7.79
C CYS A 45 6.91 7.69 -7.06
N VAL A 46 6.33 8.79 -7.55
CA VAL A 46 5.05 9.31 -7.09
C VAL A 46 4.05 9.13 -8.22
N GLU A 47 3.02 8.34 -7.96
CA GLU A 47 1.96 8.04 -8.92
C GLU A 47 0.97 9.20 -9.00
N THR A 48 0.35 9.41 -10.16
CA THR A 48 -0.64 10.48 -10.36
C THR A 48 -2.02 10.14 -9.80
N SER A 49 -2.24 8.87 -9.40
CA SER A 49 -3.51 8.39 -8.89
C SER A 49 -3.34 7.48 -7.68
N SER A 50 -4.36 7.46 -6.82
CA SER A 50 -4.42 6.55 -5.67
C SER A 50 -4.54 5.09 -6.10
N LEU A 51 -4.19 4.16 -5.20
CA LEU A 51 -4.25 2.73 -5.47
C LEU A 51 -5.66 2.29 -5.89
N LEU A 52 -6.70 2.84 -5.25
CA LEU A 52 -8.09 2.52 -5.55
C LEU A 52 -8.50 2.99 -6.94
N LYS A 53 -8.12 4.21 -7.34
CA LYS A 53 -8.38 4.71 -8.70
C LYS A 53 -7.67 3.84 -9.74
N LYS A 54 -6.42 3.43 -9.47
CA LYS A 54 -5.65 2.53 -10.35
C LYS A 54 -6.27 1.12 -10.45
N LEU A 55 -6.84 0.59 -9.37
CA LEU A 55 -7.54 -0.70 -9.37
C LEU A 55 -8.90 -0.63 -10.07
N GLY A 56 -9.63 0.48 -9.93
CA GLY A 56 -10.89 0.73 -10.63
C GLY A 56 -10.72 0.69 -12.15
N THR A 57 -9.76 1.45 -12.67
CA THR A 57 -9.49 1.51 -14.12
C THR A 57 -9.03 0.18 -14.71
N LEU A 58 -8.26 -0.62 -13.96
CA LEU A 58 -7.86 -1.97 -14.39
C LEU A 58 -9.06 -2.91 -14.52
N LYS A 59 -10.02 -2.82 -13.59
CA LYS A 59 -11.24 -3.64 -13.58
C LYS A 59 -12.20 -3.28 -14.72
N ASP A 60 -12.34 -2.00 -15.03
CA ASP A 60 -13.20 -1.56 -16.14
C ASP A 60 -12.63 -1.98 -17.49
N ARG A 61 -11.30 -2.13 -17.60
CA ARG A 61 -10.65 -2.65 -18.81
C ARG A 61 -10.92 -4.14 -19.06
N GLU A 62 -11.22 -4.91 -18.02
CA GLU A 62 -11.62 -6.32 -18.13
C GLU A 62 -13.12 -6.49 -18.43
N LYS A 63 -13.94 -5.45 -18.23
CA LYS A 63 -15.37 -5.43 -18.56
C LYS A 63 -15.62 -4.55 -19.77
N SER A 64 -15.60 -5.13 -20.96
CA SER A 64 -15.98 -4.42 -22.19
C SER A 64 -17.43 -3.91 -22.15
N ARG A 65 -17.61 -2.62 -21.80
CA ARG A 65 -18.68 -1.71 -22.25
C ARG A 65 -18.39 -0.29 -21.75
N PRO A 66 -18.22 0.71 -22.64
CA PRO A 66 -18.16 2.11 -22.23
C PRO A 66 -19.59 2.61 -22.01
N VAL A 67 -19.93 2.97 -20.78
CA VAL A 67 -21.03 3.90 -20.51
C VAL A 67 -20.37 5.15 -19.94
N PRO A 68 -20.47 6.31 -20.59
CA PRO A 68 -20.05 7.56 -19.99
C PRO A 68 -21.13 7.97 -19.00
N ASP A 69 -20.89 7.76 -17.70
CA ASP A 69 -21.70 8.40 -16.67
C ASP A 69 -21.05 9.75 -16.35
N ASP A 70 -21.67 10.77 -16.91
CA ASP A 70 -21.40 12.19 -16.75
C ASP A 70 -21.93 12.61 -15.36
N ASN A 71 -21.15 12.34 -14.29
CA ASN A 71 -21.50 12.79 -12.93
C ASN A 71 -20.34 12.82 -11.90
N ASP A 72 -19.08 12.93 -12.32
CA ASP A 72 -17.98 13.10 -11.35
C ASP A 72 -17.66 14.59 -11.11
N LEU A 73 -18.56 15.25 -10.39
CA LEU A 73 -18.16 16.34 -9.48
C LEU A 73 -17.56 15.71 -8.21
N GLU A 74 -16.49 14.93 -8.35
CA GLU A 74 -15.68 14.50 -7.21
C GLU A 74 -14.77 15.66 -6.81
N GLU A 75 -15.12 16.35 -5.73
CA GLU A 75 -14.17 17.15 -4.96
C GLU A 75 -12.86 16.36 -4.83
N PRO A 76 -11.69 16.96 -5.16
CA PRO A 76 -10.44 16.23 -5.15
C PRO A 76 -10.17 15.82 -3.71
N VAL A 77 -10.43 14.55 -3.38
CA VAL A 77 -9.84 13.89 -2.23
C VAL A 77 -8.37 14.26 -2.29
N SER A 78 -7.89 15.02 -1.31
CA SER A 78 -6.53 15.56 -1.32
C SER A 78 -5.56 14.38 -1.20
N ILE A 79 -5.17 13.83 -2.35
CA ILE A 79 -4.31 12.66 -2.43
C ILE A 79 -2.95 13.08 -1.87
N THR A 80 -2.54 12.43 -0.79
CA THR A 80 -1.26 12.71 -0.14
C THR A 80 -0.16 11.84 -0.73
N GLY A 81 1.09 12.22 -0.49
CA GLY A 81 2.27 11.43 -0.87
C GLY A 81 2.20 9.99 -0.36
N LEU A 82 1.57 9.75 0.77
CA LEU A 82 1.38 8.41 1.31
C LEU A 82 0.56 7.50 0.40
N GLU A 83 -0.46 8.03 -0.28
CA GLU A 83 -1.33 7.24 -1.17
C GLU A 83 -0.71 7.02 -2.55
N THR A 84 0.21 7.90 -2.95
CA THR A 84 0.81 7.94 -4.29
C THR A 84 2.22 7.43 -4.34
N PHE A 85 2.90 7.34 -3.20
CA PHE A 85 4.23 6.76 -3.09
C PHE A 85 4.26 5.33 -3.62
N SER A 86 5.22 5.07 -4.49
CA SER A 86 5.51 3.74 -5.00
C SER A 86 7.01 3.57 -5.19
N LEU A 87 7.42 2.32 -5.37
CA LEU A 87 8.80 1.97 -5.66
C LEU A 87 8.88 1.53 -7.12
N ASN A 88 9.94 1.92 -7.78
CA ASN A 88 10.30 1.43 -9.10
C ASN A 88 11.66 0.74 -9.00
N TYR A 89 11.93 -0.18 -9.91
CA TYR A 89 13.16 -0.97 -9.89
C TYR A 89 13.78 -0.99 -11.28
N LYS A 90 15.05 -0.57 -11.37
CA LYS A 90 15.78 -0.44 -12.63
C LYS A 90 16.32 -1.79 -13.09
N ILE A 91 15.61 -2.40 -14.02
CA ILE A 91 15.98 -3.71 -14.56
C ILE A 91 16.81 -3.55 -15.83
N ARG A 92 18.04 -4.04 -15.79
CA ARG A 92 18.93 -4.06 -16.95
C ARG A 92 18.66 -5.31 -17.79
N TRP A 93 18.93 -5.20 -19.08
CA TRP A 93 19.01 -6.37 -19.94
C TRP A 93 20.12 -7.32 -19.42
N PRO A 94 19.93 -8.65 -19.42
CA PRO A 94 18.82 -9.41 -20.00
C PRO A 94 17.63 -9.68 -19.06
N LEU A 95 17.71 -9.31 -17.78
CA LEU A 95 16.68 -9.63 -16.78
C LEU A 95 15.30 -9.03 -17.11
N SER A 96 15.27 -7.96 -17.90
CA SER A 96 14.03 -7.33 -18.39
C SER A 96 13.18 -8.24 -19.28
N ILE A 97 13.74 -9.34 -19.80
CA ILE A 97 13.01 -10.36 -20.55
C ILE A 97 12.07 -11.12 -19.61
N VAL A 98 12.54 -11.44 -18.40
CA VAL A 98 11.76 -12.17 -17.40
C VAL A 98 10.88 -11.23 -16.59
N ILE A 99 11.46 -10.13 -16.12
CA ILE A 99 10.75 -9.17 -15.29
C ILE A 99 10.25 -8.03 -16.18
N SER A 100 9.07 -8.25 -16.74
CA SER A 100 8.42 -7.31 -17.64
C SER A 100 7.90 -6.07 -16.90
N LYS A 101 7.56 -5.01 -17.66
CA LYS A 101 6.85 -3.83 -17.12
C LYS A 101 5.51 -4.20 -16.47
N ASN A 102 4.82 -5.22 -17.00
CA ASN A 102 3.58 -5.72 -16.44
C ASN A 102 3.83 -6.33 -15.05
N SER A 103 4.86 -7.18 -14.94
CA SER A 103 5.24 -7.80 -13.68
C SER A 103 5.67 -6.75 -12.64
N LEU A 104 6.42 -5.72 -13.04
CA LEU A 104 6.75 -4.57 -12.18
C LEU A 104 5.50 -3.85 -11.66
N THR A 105 4.50 -3.64 -12.52
CA THR A 105 3.23 -3.02 -12.12
C THR A 105 2.52 -3.86 -11.05
N LYS A 106 2.51 -5.20 -11.19
CA LYS A 106 1.93 -6.11 -10.19
C LYS A 106 2.66 -6.02 -8.85
N TYR A 107 4.00 -6.00 -8.85
CA TYR A 107 4.80 -5.76 -7.64
C TYR A 107 4.48 -4.42 -6.98
N GLN A 108 4.35 -3.35 -7.78
CA GLN A 108 3.99 -2.02 -7.29
C GLN A 108 2.62 -2.00 -6.62
N LEU A 109 1.62 -2.69 -7.17
CA LEU A 109 0.29 -2.79 -6.56
C LEU A 109 0.35 -3.50 -5.20
N ILE A 110 1.05 -4.64 -5.13
CA ILE A 110 1.26 -5.38 -3.88
C ILE A 110 1.99 -4.49 -2.86
N PHE A 111 3.07 -3.85 -3.27
CA PHE A 111 3.85 -2.94 -2.43
C PHE A 111 2.98 -1.80 -1.87
N ARG A 112 2.25 -1.07 -2.74
CA ARG A 112 1.42 0.07 -2.33
C ARG A 112 0.37 -0.35 -1.31
N PHE A 113 -0.21 -1.53 -1.48
CA PHE A 113 -1.17 -2.07 -0.52
C PHE A 113 -0.54 -2.38 0.83
N LEU A 114 0.56 -3.13 0.86
CA LEU A 114 1.30 -3.45 2.08
C LEU A 114 1.78 -2.18 2.80
N PHE A 115 2.27 -1.20 2.03
CA PHE A 115 2.71 0.09 2.53
C PHE A 115 1.57 0.84 3.22
N HIS A 116 0.39 0.88 2.60
CA HIS A 116 -0.79 1.49 3.21
C HIS A 116 -1.24 0.76 4.48
N CYS A 117 -1.32 -0.57 4.46
CA CYS A 117 -1.63 -1.35 5.66
C CYS A 117 -0.63 -1.08 6.79
N LYS A 118 0.67 -0.98 6.47
CA LYS A 118 1.72 -0.70 7.45
C LYS A 118 1.66 0.73 7.98
N HIS A 119 1.24 1.69 7.17
CA HIS A 119 0.96 3.04 7.65
C HIS A 119 -0.21 3.05 8.66
N VAL A 120 -1.33 2.40 8.32
CA VAL A 120 -2.50 2.29 9.21
C VAL A 120 -2.14 1.63 10.54
N ASP A 121 -1.37 0.53 10.49
CA ASP A 121 -0.83 -0.14 11.68
C ASP A 121 -0.05 0.83 12.59
N ARG A 122 0.85 1.64 12.01
CA ARG A 122 1.63 2.64 12.77
C ARG A 122 0.75 3.74 13.38
N GLN A 123 -0.23 4.25 12.65
CA GLN A 123 -1.16 5.26 13.16
C GLN A 123 -1.97 4.71 14.34
N LEU A 124 -2.46 3.48 14.23
CA LEU A 124 -3.17 2.80 15.32
C LEU A 124 -2.26 2.52 16.52
N CYS A 125 -0.99 2.18 16.30
CA CYS A 125 -0.01 2.04 17.38
C CYS A 125 0.20 3.38 18.12
N GLY A 126 0.35 4.49 17.39
CA GLY A 126 0.49 5.82 17.99
C GLY A 126 -0.75 6.23 18.81
N ALA A 127 -1.95 6.04 18.25
CA ALA A 127 -3.20 6.31 18.96
C ALA A 127 -3.37 5.44 20.21
N TRP A 128 -2.99 4.16 20.13
CA TRP A 128 -2.99 3.25 21.28
C TRP A 128 -2.02 3.71 22.37
N GLN A 129 -0.80 4.11 22.01
CA GLN A 129 0.19 4.65 22.96
C GLN A 129 -0.35 5.90 23.68
N ALA A 130 -0.97 6.82 22.94
CA ALA A 130 -1.61 8.00 23.54
C ALA A 130 -2.72 7.60 24.54
N HIS A 131 -3.56 6.63 24.19
CA HIS A 131 -4.58 6.10 25.09
C HIS A 131 -3.98 5.44 26.35
N GLN A 132 -2.88 4.70 26.22
CA GLN A 132 -2.20 4.11 27.40
C GLN A 132 -1.55 5.19 28.28
N GLY A 133 -0.96 6.23 27.68
CA GLY A 133 -0.37 7.35 28.43
C GLY A 133 -1.41 8.08 29.29
N VAL A 134 -2.59 8.39 28.72
CA VAL A 134 -3.70 9.00 29.47
C VAL A 134 -4.20 8.08 30.59
N ARG A 135 -4.23 6.77 30.36
CA ARG A 135 -4.62 5.79 31.39
C ARG A 135 -3.61 5.70 32.53
N ALA A 136 -2.31 5.75 32.23
CA ALA A 136 -1.25 5.72 33.23
C ALA A 136 -1.30 6.95 34.16
N LEU A 137 -1.64 8.13 33.62
CA LEU A 137 -1.80 9.36 34.39
C LEU A 137 -3.08 9.37 35.25
N ASN A 138 -4.11 8.63 34.84
CA ASN A 138 -5.38 8.52 35.55
C ASN A 138 -5.42 7.30 36.49
N MET A 139 -4.66 7.36 37.59
CA MET A 139 -4.62 6.31 38.63
C MET A 139 -5.95 6.10 39.38
N ARG A 140 -6.98 6.94 39.16
CA ARG A 140 -8.26 6.95 39.90
C ARG A 140 -9.42 6.19 39.24
N GLY A 141 -9.15 5.31 38.27
CA GLY A 141 -10.16 4.37 37.78
C GLY A 141 -11.15 4.92 36.74
N THR A 142 -10.66 5.69 35.77
CA THR A 142 -11.48 6.07 34.60
C THR A 142 -11.85 4.83 33.77
N ALA A 143 -13.12 4.71 33.40
CA ALA A 143 -13.61 3.66 32.53
C ALA A 143 -12.85 3.64 31.18
N ILE A 144 -12.60 2.43 30.65
CA ILE A 144 -11.96 2.25 29.34
C ILE A 144 -12.79 3.00 28.29
N SER A 145 -12.18 3.96 27.59
CA SER A 145 -12.90 4.73 26.59
C SER A 145 -13.32 3.83 25.42
N ARG A 146 -14.50 4.06 24.85
CA ARG A 146 -14.96 3.34 23.65
C ARG A 146 -13.96 3.47 22.49
N SER A 147 -13.27 4.62 22.38
CA SER A 147 -12.22 4.86 21.39
C SER A 147 -11.01 3.94 21.57
N SER A 148 -10.59 3.69 22.82
CA SER A 148 -9.46 2.80 23.11
C SER A 148 -9.79 1.33 22.80
N LEU A 149 -11.04 0.90 23.05
CA LEU A 149 -11.49 -0.43 22.68
C LEU A 149 -11.55 -0.60 21.15
N LEU A 150 -12.09 0.40 20.44
CA LEU A 150 -12.12 0.40 18.98
C LEU A 150 -10.71 0.36 18.39
N CYS A 151 -9.79 1.20 18.89
CA CYS A 151 -8.40 1.23 18.48
C CYS A 151 -7.73 -0.14 18.67
N ARG A 152 -7.96 -0.81 19.81
CA ARG A 152 -7.46 -2.17 20.07
C ARG A 152 -8.00 -3.19 19.07
N SER A 153 -9.30 -3.14 18.77
CA SER A 153 -9.92 -4.05 17.80
C SER A 153 -9.38 -3.83 16.39
N MET A 154 -9.25 -2.57 15.95
CA MET A 154 -8.65 -2.22 14.66
C MET A 154 -7.19 -2.64 14.57
N LEU A 155 -6.42 -2.47 15.65
CA LEU A 155 -5.02 -2.89 15.72
C LEU A 155 -4.90 -4.41 15.62
N LYS A 156 -5.79 -5.17 16.28
CA LYS A 156 -5.85 -6.63 16.13
C LYS A 156 -6.15 -7.01 14.67
N PHE A 157 -7.15 -6.36 14.06
CA PHE A 157 -7.52 -6.62 12.67
C PHE A 157 -6.36 -6.37 11.70
N ILE A 158 -5.72 -5.19 11.76
CA ILE A 158 -4.65 -4.85 10.81
C ILE A 158 -3.43 -5.76 10.98
N ASN A 159 -3.09 -6.16 12.21
CA ASN A 159 -2.01 -7.12 12.45
C ASN A 159 -2.34 -8.50 11.91
N SER A 160 -3.58 -8.99 12.10
CA SER A 160 -4.03 -10.24 11.50
C SER A 160 -4.03 -10.18 9.98
N LEU A 161 -4.42 -9.05 9.39
CA LEU A 161 -4.39 -8.85 7.94
C LEU A 161 -2.96 -8.87 7.41
N LEU A 162 -2.04 -8.09 7.99
CA LEU A 162 -0.62 -8.08 7.60
C LEU A 162 0.00 -9.48 7.74
N HIS A 163 -0.35 -10.22 8.79
CA HIS A 163 0.11 -11.60 8.97
C HIS A 163 -0.39 -12.51 7.84
N TYR A 164 -1.69 -12.47 7.52
CA TYR A 164 -2.24 -13.21 6.39
C TYR A 164 -1.54 -12.86 5.07
N LEU A 165 -1.38 -11.58 4.77
CA LEU A 165 -0.76 -11.13 3.52
C LEU A 165 0.68 -11.63 3.39
N THR A 166 1.47 -11.59 4.46
CA THR A 166 2.87 -12.02 4.41
C THR A 166 3.01 -13.54 4.47
N PHE A 167 2.43 -14.19 5.48
CA PHE A 167 2.71 -15.59 5.81
C PHE A 167 1.78 -16.61 5.13
N GLU A 168 0.57 -16.22 4.76
CA GLU A 168 -0.38 -17.12 4.10
C GLU A 168 -0.43 -16.90 2.58
N VAL A 169 -0.12 -15.68 2.12
CA VAL A 169 -0.17 -15.33 0.69
C VAL A 169 1.23 -15.22 0.08
N ILE A 170 2.04 -14.24 0.50
CA ILE A 170 3.28 -13.90 -0.24
C ILE A 170 4.35 -14.97 -0.05
N GLU A 171 4.68 -15.34 1.19
CA GLU A 171 5.77 -16.25 1.49
C GLU A 171 5.55 -17.67 0.92
N PRO A 172 4.37 -18.31 1.07
CA PRO A 172 4.15 -19.64 0.51
C PRO A 172 4.20 -19.65 -1.02
N ASN A 173 3.63 -18.63 -1.67
CA ASN A 173 3.67 -18.52 -3.13
C ASN A 173 5.10 -18.25 -3.63
N CYS A 174 5.89 -17.45 -2.91
CA CYS A 174 7.30 -17.21 -3.22
C CYS A 174 8.12 -18.51 -3.12
N HIS A 175 7.91 -19.30 -2.07
CA HIS A 175 8.56 -20.59 -1.89
C HIS A 175 8.22 -21.57 -3.03
N VAL A 176 6.94 -21.64 -3.43
CA VAL A 176 6.50 -22.46 -4.56
C VAL A 176 7.17 -22.00 -5.86
N MET A 177 7.23 -20.69 -6.11
CA MET A 177 7.92 -20.13 -7.27
C MET A 177 9.39 -20.52 -7.27
N HIS A 178 10.10 -20.31 -6.17
CA HIS A 178 11.52 -20.60 -6.05
C HIS A 178 11.84 -22.07 -6.36
N LYS A 179 11.06 -23.01 -5.83
CA LYS A 179 11.18 -24.44 -6.14
C LYS A 179 10.98 -24.74 -7.63
N ARG A 180 9.99 -24.12 -8.27
CA ARG A 180 9.70 -24.32 -9.69
C ARG A 180 10.79 -23.72 -10.59
N LEU A 181 11.34 -22.57 -10.20
CA LEU A 181 12.45 -21.92 -10.90
C LEU A 181 13.72 -22.79 -10.90
N GLN A 182 13.98 -23.54 -9.83
CA GLN A 182 15.12 -24.48 -9.77
C GLN A 182 14.99 -25.65 -10.76
N THR A 183 13.77 -26.00 -11.15
CA THR A 183 13.49 -27.13 -12.07
C THR A 183 13.20 -26.68 -13.51
N ALA A 184 13.13 -25.38 -13.76
CA ALA A 184 12.80 -24.82 -15.07
C ALA A 184 13.90 -25.10 -16.10
N LYS A 185 13.51 -25.51 -17.30
CA LYS A 185 14.41 -25.90 -18.40
C LYS A 185 14.51 -24.84 -19.48
N SER A 186 13.64 -23.83 -19.46
CA SER A 186 13.62 -22.75 -20.45
C SER A 186 13.31 -21.39 -19.80
N ILE A 187 13.65 -20.32 -20.52
CA ILE A 187 13.33 -18.94 -20.11
C ILE A 187 11.81 -18.74 -20.08
N ASP A 188 11.07 -19.37 -21.01
CA ASP A 188 9.60 -19.28 -21.05
C ASP A 188 8.96 -19.91 -19.80
N GLU A 189 9.50 -21.03 -19.31
CA GLU A 189 9.03 -21.64 -18.05
C GLU A 189 9.31 -20.71 -16.85
N VAL A 190 10.47 -20.05 -16.83
CA VAL A 190 10.81 -19.06 -15.79
C VAL A 190 9.81 -17.90 -15.80
N ILE A 191 9.51 -17.33 -16.97
CA ILE A 191 8.51 -16.26 -17.14
C ILE A 191 7.14 -16.73 -16.63
N GLN A 192 6.70 -17.91 -17.06
CA GLN A 192 5.40 -18.46 -16.69
C GLN A 192 5.28 -18.68 -15.18
N HIS A 193 6.31 -19.22 -14.54
CA HIS A 193 6.31 -19.45 -13.09
C HIS A 193 6.28 -18.14 -12.29
N HIS A 194 7.02 -17.14 -12.76
CA HIS A 194 7.03 -15.81 -12.15
C HIS A 194 5.68 -15.08 -12.31
N ASP A 195 5.07 -15.13 -13.48
CA ASP A 195 3.75 -14.50 -13.70
C ASP A 195 2.65 -15.19 -12.89
N LEU A 196 2.69 -16.52 -12.79
CA LEU A 196 1.75 -17.28 -11.96
C LEU A 196 1.89 -16.91 -10.47
N PHE A 197 3.11 -16.71 -9.98
CA PHE A 197 3.36 -16.25 -8.62
C PHE A 197 2.71 -14.88 -8.36
N LEU A 198 2.94 -13.92 -9.25
CA LEU A 198 2.38 -12.58 -9.13
C LEU A 198 0.85 -12.58 -9.18
N ASP A 199 0.26 -13.36 -10.09
CA ASP A 199 -1.19 -13.47 -10.21
C ASP A 199 -1.82 -14.09 -8.97
N LYS A 200 -1.19 -15.10 -8.38
CA LYS A 200 -1.65 -15.68 -7.12
C LYS A 200 -1.55 -14.68 -5.97
N CYS A 201 -0.45 -13.94 -5.87
CA CYS A 201 -0.27 -12.93 -4.83
C CYS A 201 -1.29 -11.80 -4.97
N LEU A 202 -1.53 -11.27 -6.17
CA LEU A 202 -2.54 -10.22 -6.38
C LEU A 202 -3.95 -10.66 -5.99
N ARG A 203 -4.33 -11.89 -6.36
CA ARG A 203 -5.65 -12.45 -5.97
C ARG A 203 -5.73 -12.69 -4.46
N GLY A 204 -4.67 -13.27 -3.87
CA GLY A 204 -4.61 -13.55 -2.43
C GLY A 204 -4.58 -12.28 -1.57
N CYS A 205 -3.97 -11.20 -2.05
CA CYS A 205 -3.99 -9.89 -1.37
C CYS A 205 -5.35 -9.18 -1.43
N LEU A 206 -6.40 -9.81 -1.99
CA LEU A 206 -7.75 -9.27 -2.09
C LEU A 206 -7.87 -7.99 -2.96
N LEU A 207 -6.80 -7.63 -3.67
CA LEU A 207 -6.72 -6.41 -4.49
C LEU A 207 -7.65 -6.44 -5.71
N LEU A 208 -8.09 -7.64 -6.09
CA LEU A 208 -9.00 -7.88 -7.21
C LEU A 208 -10.42 -8.24 -6.77
N LEU A 209 -10.72 -8.24 -5.46
CA LEU A 209 -12.05 -8.58 -4.98
C LEU A 209 -13.02 -7.40 -5.10
N PRO A 210 -14.17 -7.56 -5.81
CA PRO A 210 -15.15 -6.49 -6.01
C PRO A 210 -15.72 -5.91 -4.71
N GLU A 211 -15.83 -6.73 -3.67
CA GLU A 211 -16.42 -6.37 -2.39
C GLU A 211 -15.52 -5.44 -1.59
N PHE A 212 -14.20 -5.66 -1.64
CA PHE A 212 -13.23 -4.82 -0.95
C PHE A 212 -13.17 -3.41 -1.56
N LEU A 213 -13.22 -3.31 -2.89
CA LEU A 213 -13.28 -2.02 -3.59
C LEU A 213 -14.56 -1.25 -3.23
N LYS A 214 -15.71 -1.92 -3.13
CA LYS A 214 -16.97 -1.28 -2.74
C LYS A 214 -16.95 -0.76 -1.31
N VAL A 215 -16.45 -1.56 -0.36
CA VAL A 215 -16.32 -1.13 1.04
C VAL A 215 -15.33 0.03 1.17
N SER A 216 -14.21 -0.03 0.44
CA SER A 216 -13.20 1.03 0.45
C SER A 216 -13.71 2.33 -0.18
N GLN A 217 -14.41 2.26 -1.31
CA GLN A 217 -15.09 3.42 -1.93
C GLN A 217 -16.14 4.02 -1.00
N TYR A 218 -16.95 3.18 -0.34
CA TYR A 218 -17.97 3.62 0.61
C TYR A 218 -17.36 4.31 1.84
N CYS A 219 -16.26 3.77 2.39
CA CYS A 219 -15.55 4.40 3.50
C CYS A 219 -14.92 5.74 3.09
N SER A 220 -14.28 5.82 1.91
CA SER A 220 -13.69 7.05 1.37
C SER A 220 -14.76 8.14 1.17
N TYR A 221 -15.91 7.76 0.60
CA TYR A 221 -17.06 8.65 0.44
C TYR A 221 -17.57 9.20 1.78
N ARG A 222 -17.65 8.33 2.81
CA ARG A 222 -18.11 8.73 4.14
C ARG A 222 -17.12 9.63 4.88
N GLU A 223 -15.81 9.40 4.71
CA GLU A 223 -14.76 10.28 5.27
C GLU A 223 -14.78 11.67 4.64
N SER A 224 -14.94 11.75 3.31
CA SER A 224 -15.11 13.02 2.59
C SER A 224 -16.30 13.81 3.14
N LYS A 225 -17.47 13.15 3.25
CA LYS A 225 -18.70 13.76 3.77
C LYS A 225 -18.58 14.22 5.22
N HIS A 226 -17.85 13.49 6.07
CA HIS A 226 -17.61 13.93 7.46
C HIS A 226 -16.71 15.17 7.53
N ARG A 227 -15.66 15.27 6.68
CA ARG A 227 -14.81 16.48 6.63
C ARG A 227 -15.61 17.70 6.20
N SER A 228 -16.49 17.59 5.20
CA SER A 228 -17.32 18.71 4.73
C SER A 228 -18.30 19.23 5.80
N VAL A 229 -18.81 18.36 6.68
CA VAL A 229 -19.69 18.76 7.79
C VAL A 229 -18.93 19.51 8.90
N PHE A 230 -17.65 19.17 9.14
CA PHE A 230 -16.82 19.90 10.11
C PHE A 230 -16.48 21.32 9.66
N TYR A 231 -16.34 21.57 8.35
CA TYR A 231 -16.11 22.92 7.82
C TYR A 231 -17.35 23.81 7.84
N LEU A 232 -18.56 23.23 7.81
CA LEU A 232 -19.83 23.98 7.90
C LEU A 232 -20.22 24.37 9.35
N HIS A 233 -19.46 23.96 10.37
CA HIS A 233 -19.71 24.31 11.78
C HIS A 233 -18.62 25.23 12.37
N GLN A 234 -17.69 25.72 11.56
CA GLN A 234 -16.68 26.71 11.95
C GLN A 234 -16.83 28.07 11.22
N GLY A 235 -17.95 28.29 10.52
CA GLY A 235 -18.31 29.57 9.89
C GLY A 235 -19.31 30.36 10.71
#